data_AF-A0A7X8C084-F1
#
_entry.id   AF-A0A7X8C084-F1
#
_cell.length_a   1.000
_cell.length_b   1.000
_cell.length_c   1.000
_cell.angle_alpha   90.00
_cell.angle_beta   90.00
_cell.angle_gamma   90.00
#
_symmetry.space_group_name_H-M   'P 1'
#
loop_
_entity.id
_entity.type
_entity.pdbx_description
1 polymer ?
#
loop_
_entity_poly.entity_id
_entity_poly.type
_entity_poly.pdbx_seq_one_letter_code
_entity_poly.pdbx_strand_id
1 'polypeptide(L)'
;MSVIQKTFKTKFTAQETKQIIEKFLRELPILNAVIDKLEWQGNKLCFMSKIGDGHVEVLDYMVNIFIKLNFAGSMIQSKIESTLDQEFLKLEEKNII
;
A
#
# COMPACT_ATOMS: atom_id res chain seq x y z
N MET A 1 -10.71 -15.68 -6.58
CA MET A 1 -9.99 -14.81 -5.64
C MET A 1 -9.06 -13.96 -6.45
N SER A 2 -9.16 -12.64 -6.32
CA SER A 2 -8.27 -11.71 -7.02
C SER A 2 -7.10 -11.32 -6.13
N VAL A 3 -5.94 -11.15 -6.75
CA VAL A 3 -4.72 -10.68 -6.09
C VAL A 3 -4.20 -9.49 -6.86
N ILE A 4 -3.96 -8.39 -6.16
CA ILE A 4 -3.23 -7.23 -6.67
C ILE A 4 -1.78 -7.40 -6.20
N GLN A 5 -0.86 -7.51 -7.14
CA GLN A 5 0.57 -7.51 -6.85
C GLN A 5 1.25 -6.44 -7.69
N LYS A 6 1.92 -5.49 -7.04
CA LYS A 6 2.66 -4.42 -7.70
C LYS A 6 4.03 -4.24 -7.06
N THR A 7 5.04 -4.00 -7.89
CA THR A 7 6.39 -3.68 -7.45
C THR A 7 6.79 -2.35 -8.03
N PHE A 8 7.32 -1.47 -7.19
CA PHE A 8 7.75 -0.13 -7.54
C PHE A 8 9.21 0.04 -7.16
N LYS A 9 9.95 0.79 -7.98
CA LYS A 9 11.30 1.22 -7.64
C LYS A 9 11.21 2.60 -6.98
N THR A 10 11.94 2.79 -5.89
CA THR A 10 12.05 4.06 -5.18
C THR A 10 13.51 4.48 -5.12
N LYS A 11 13.77 5.77 -4.90
CA LYS A 11 15.14 6.29 -4.68
C LYS A 11 15.56 6.23 -3.20
N PHE A 12 14.63 5.86 -2.33
CA PHE A 12 14.83 5.87 -0.89
C PHE A 12 15.23 4.51 -0.35
N THR A 13 15.94 4.55 0.77
CA THR A 13 16.23 3.35 1.58
C THR A 13 14.95 2.79 2.19
N ALA A 14 15.01 1.54 2.68
CA ALA A 14 13.87 0.89 3.31
C ALA A 14 13.34 1.70 4.50
N GLN A 15 14.25 2.30 5.28
CA GLN A 15 13.90 3.08 6.47
C GLN A 15 13.19 4.39 6.12
N GLU A 16 13.69 5.13 5.12
CA GLU A 16 13.05 6.36 4.64
C GLU A 16 11.66 6.05 4.06
N THR A 17 11.57 5.00 3.25
CA THR A 17 10.31 4.58 2.64
C THR A 17 9.28 4.17 3.71
N LYS A 18 9.72 3.51 4.78
CA LYS A 18 8.89 3.17 5.93
C LYS A 18 8.28 4.41 6.58
N GLN A 19 9.08 5.47 6.79
CA GLN A 19 8.59 6.74 7.35
C GLN A 19 7.60 7.45 6.42
N ILE A 20 7.85 7.43 5.11
CA ILE A 20 6.95 8.01 4.11
C ILE A 20 5.60 7.28 4.14
N ILE A 21 5.61 5.94 4.12
CA ILE A 21 4.40 5.12 4.15
C ILE A 21 3.63 5.34 5.45
N GLU A 22 4.30 5.39 6.60
CA GLU A 22 3.64 5.66 7.89
C GLU A 22 2.93 7.01 7.91
N LYS A 23 3.56 8.05 7.36
CA LYS A 23 2.94 9.36 7.23
C LYS A 23 1.75 9.34 6.29
N PHE A 24 1.91 8.69 5.14
CA PHE A 24 0.88 8.59 4.11
C PHE A 24 -0.37 7.85 4.59
N LEU A 25 -0.19 6.75 5.33
CA LEU A 25 -1.29 5.97 5.89
C LEU A 25 -2.09 6.75 6.92
N ARG A 26 -1.44 7.61 7.71
CA ARG A 26 -2.14 8.52 8.63
C ARG A 26 -2.94 9.59 7.87
N GLU A 27 -2.45 10.03 6.72
CA GLU A 27 -3.06 11.08 5.91
C GLU A 27 -4.21 10.59 5.01
N LEU A 28 -4.46 9.28 4.91
CA LEU A 28 -5.51 8.71 4.06
C LEU A 28 -6.73 8.19 4.86
N PRO A 29 -7.80 9.00 5.01
CA PRO A 29 -9.02 8.61 5.73
C PRO A 29 -9.70 7.38 5.14
N ILE A 30 -9.61 7.20 3.81
CA ILE A 30 -10.18 6.05 3.09
C ILE A 30 -9.51 4.76 3.52
N LEU A 31 -8.18 4.76 3.73
CA LEU A 31 -7.47 3.57 4.19
C LEU A 31 -7.85 3.24 5.63
N ASN A 32 -7.97 4.25 6.51
CA ASN A 32 -8.44 4.04 7.88
C ASN A 32 -9.89 3.51 7.96
N ALA A 33 -10.74 3.81 6.97
CA ALA A 33 -12.13 3.35 6.96
C ALA A 33 -12.28 1.89 6.55
N VAL A 34 -11.33 1.35 5.77
CA VAL A 34 -11.37 -0.03 5.27
C VAL A 34 -10.41 -0.96 6.00
N ILE A 35 -9.25 -0.46 6.46
CA ILE A 35 -8.24 -1.23 7.19
C ILE A 35 -8.68 -1.40 8.64
N ASP A 36 -8.93 -2.65 9.04
CA ASP A 36 -9.25 -3.02 10.42
C ASP A 36 -7.98 -3.21 11.26
N LYS A 37 -6.88 -3.67 10.65
CA LYS A 37 -5.60 -3.89 11.35
C LYS A 37 -4.43 -3.51 10.45
N LEU A 38 -3.44 -2.82 11.02
CA LEU A 38 -2.19 -2.45 10.37
C LEU A 38 -1.03 -2.72 11.32
N GLU A 39 -0.06 -3.54 10.92
CA GLU A 39 1.04 -3.96 11.79
C GLU A 39 2.35 -4.12 11.00
N TRP A 40 3.42 -3.53 11.50
CA TRP A 40 4.76 -3.75 10.95
C TRP A 40 5.39 -5.03 11.50
N GLN A 41 5.81 -5.91 10.60
CA GLN A 41 6.63 -7.09 10.87
C GLN A 41 7.97 -6.91 10.17
N GLY A 42 8.91 -6.26 10.86
CA GLY A 42 10.20 -5.86 10.31
C GLY A 42 10.02 -4.82 9.20
N ASN A 43 10.32 -5.24 7.96
CA ASN A 43 10.22 -4.44 6.73
C ASN A 43 8.91 -4.66 5.97
N LYS A 44 7.97 -5.46 6.52
CA LYS A 44 6.67 -5.72 5.93
C LYS A 44 5.59 -5.03 6.75
N LEU A 45 4.75 -4.25 6.11
CA LEU A 45 3.55 -3.69 6.71
C LEU A 45 2.37 -4.57 6.32
N CYS A 46 1.96 -5.44 7.22
CA CYS A 46 0.80 -6.28 7.03
C CYS A 46 -0.46 -5.49 7.38
N PHE A 47 -1.50 -5.61 6.54
CA PHE A 47 -2.78 -5.00 6.79
C PHE A 47 -3.92 -5.99 6.55
N MET A 48 -4.97 -5.87 7.36
CA MET A 48 -6.24 -6.57 7.19
C MET A 48 -7.33 -5.54 7.00
N SER A 49 -8.24 -5.80 6.07
CA SER A 49 -9.34 -4.90 5.74
C SER A 49 -10.61 -5.69 5.44
N LYS A 50 -11.76 -5.03 5.54
CA LYS A 50 -13.07 -5.63 5.21
C LYS A 50 -13.18 -6.12 3.77
N ILE A 51 -12.29 -5.66 2.89
CA ILE A 51 -12.29 -5.96 1.45
C ILE A 51 -11.14 -6.90 1.04
N GLY A 52 -10.23 -7.22 1.95
CA GLY A 52 -9.07 -8.08 1.68
C GLY A 52 -7.91 -7.87 2.64
N ASP A 53 -6.94 -8.75 2.56
CA ASP A 53 -5.75 -8.73 3.41
C ASP A 53 -4.52 -8.57 2.54
N GLY A 54 -3.50 -7.89 3.03
CA GLY A 54 -2.32 -7.61 2.23
C GLY A 54 -1.10 -7.30 3.06
N HIS A 55 0.00 -7.08 2.35
CA HIS A 55 1.20 -6.54 2.93
C HIS A 55 1.93 -5.63 1.93
N VAL A 56 2.61 -4.63 2.48
CA VAL A 56 3.57 -3.80 1.76
C VAL A 56 4.95 -4.14 2.28
N GLU A 57 5.76 -4.80 1.47
CA GLU A 57 7.17 -5.06 1.78
C GLU A 57 8.02 -3.91 1.26
N VAL A 58 8.83 -3.35 2.16
CA VAL A 58 9.68 -2.20 1.91
C VAL A 58 11.12 -2.66 1.92
N LEU A 59 11.79 -2.54 0.78
CA LEU A 59 13.18 -2.89 0.57
C LEU A 59 13.97 -1.64 0.17
N ASP A 60 15.29 -1.72 0.21
CA ASP A 60 16.11 -0.61 -0.30
C ASP A 60 15.82 -0.40 -1.78
N TYR A 61 15.43 0.83 -2.11
CA TYR A 61 15.09 1.25 -3.47
C TYR A 61 13.92 0.49 -4.11
N MET A 62 13.13 -0.25 -3.32
CA MET A 62 12.01 -1.04 -3.85
C MET A 62 10.86 -1.19 -2.86
N VAL A 63 9.63 -1.12 -3.37
CA VAL A 63 8.41 -1.40 -2.61
C VAL A 63 7.61 -2.46 -3.32
N ASN A 64 7.29 -3.55 -2.63
CA ASN A 64 6.41 -4.60 -3.10
C ASN A 64 5.09 -4.51 -2.36
N ILE A 65 3.99 -4.56 -3.10
CA ILE A 65 2.63 -4.50 -2.58
C ILE A 65 1.93 -5.77 -2.99
N PHE A 66 1.32 -6.41 -2.02
CA PHE A 66 0.52 -7.60 -2.22
C PHE A 66 -0.82 -7.42 -1.51
N ILE A 67 -1.93 -7.55 -2.23
CA ILE A 67 -3.27 -7.44 -1.68
C ILE A 67 -4.09 -8.62 -2.19
N LYS A 68 -4.55 -9.45 -1.28
CA LYS A 68 -5.48 -10.54 -1.54
C LYS A 68 -6.89 -10.06 -1.26
N LEU A 69 -7.67 -9.90 -2.30
CA LEU A 69 -9.05 -9.42 -2.20
C LEU A 69 -9.99 -10.59 -1.86
N ASN A 70 -10.95 -10.31 -0.98
CA ASN A 70 -12.07 -11.22 -0.75
C ASN A 70 -13.12 -11.05 -1.87
N PHE A 71 -14.26 -11.75 -1.78
CA PHE A 71 -15.29 -11.69 -2.83
C PHE A 71 -15.82 -10.27 -3.07
N ALA A 72 -16.04 -9.50 -2.00
CA ALA A 72 -16.46 -8.11 -2.10
C ALA A 72 -15.35 -7.22 -2.70
N GLY A 73 -14.11 -7.39 -2.24
CA GLY A 73 -12.96 -6.68 -2.80
C GLY A 73 -12.74 -6.97 -4.29
N SER A 74 -12.99 -8.21 -4.73
CA SER A 74 -12.85 -8.61 -6.14
C SER A 74 -13.81 -7.86 -7.06
N MET A 75 -15.00 -7.45 -6.57
CA MET A 75 -15.95 -6.64 -7.35
C MET A 75 -15.51 -5.19 -7.54
N ILE A 76 -14.71 -4.66 -6.61
CA ILE A 76 -14.21 -3.28 -6.63
C ILE A 76 -12.71 -3.20 -6.95
N GLN A 77 -12.11 -4.31 -7.41
CA GLN A 77 -10.68 -4.45 -7.66
C GLN A 77 -10.14 -3.30 -8.52
N SER A 78 -10.78 -3.00 -9.65
CA SER A 78 -10.33 -1.95 -10.58
C SER A 78 -10.31 -0.57 -9.93
N LYS A 79 -11.21 -0.31 -8.98
CA LYS A 79 -11.25 0.95 -8.23
C LYS A 79 -10.12 1.01 -7.21
N ILE A 80 -9.84 -0.10 -6.51
CA ILE A 80 -8.71 -0.21 -5.59
C ILE A 80 -7.40 -0.03 -6.35
N GLU A 81 -7.23 -0.69 -7.50
CA GLU A 81 -6.05 -0.54 -8.36
C GLU A 81 -5.87 0.90 -8.81
N SER A 82 -6.94 1.55 -9.28
CA SER A 82 -6.89 2.96 -9.72
C SER A 82 -6.55 3.91 -8.57
N THR A 83 -7.12 3.71 -7.38
CA THR A 83 -6.80 4.53 -6.20
C THR A 83 -5.37 4.31 -5.75
N LEU A 84 -4.88 3.07 -5.72
CA LEU A 84 -3.48 2.79 -5.44
C LEU A 84 -2.59 3.49 -6.46
N ASP A 85 -2.86 3.35 -7.76
CA ASP A 85 -2.07 4.01 -8.80
C ASP A 85 -2.06 5.54 -8.66
N GLN A 86 -3.19 6.16 -8.33
CA GLN A 86 -3.24 7.61 -8.07
C GLN A 86 -2.47 8.04 -6.82
N GLU A 87 -2.59 7.28 -5.73
CA GLU A 87 -1.90 7.55 -4.48
C GLU A 87 -0.39 7.29 -4.60
N PHE A 88 0.03 6.31 -5.40
CA PHE A 88 1.44 6.07 -5.73
C PHE A 88 2.00 7.08 -6.72
N LEU A 89 1.24 7.50 -7.73
CA LEU A 89 1.62 8.62 -8.60
C LEU A 89 1.87 9.89 -7.79
N LYS A 90 1.06 10.15 -6.74
CA LYS A 90 1.32 11.27 -5.82
C LYS A 90 2.59 11.07 -5.00
N LEU A 91 2.95 9.84 -4.64
CA LEU A 91 4.25 9.54 -4.01
C LEU A 91 5.41 9.77 -5.00
N GLU A 92 5.26 9.47 -6.28
CA GLU A 92 6.23 9.80 -7.32
C GLU A 92 6.31 11.31 -7.61
N GLU A 93 5.17 12.01 -7.68
CA GLU A 93 5.12 13.47 -7.95
C GLU A 93 5.56 14.31 -6.75
N LYS A 94 5.25 13.91 -5.51
CA LYS A 94 5.80 14.56 -4.30
C LYS A 94 7.30 14.30 -4.11
N ASN A 95 7.93 13.46 -4.94
CA ASN A 95 9.37 13.22 -4.99
C ASN A 95 10.12 14.08 -6.02
N ILE A 96 9.55 15.21 -6.45
CA ILE A 96 10.29 16.27 -7.14
C ILE A 96 10.52 17.43 -6.16
N ILE A 97 11.50 17.28 -5.28
CA ILE A 97 12.37 18.39 -4.84
C ILE A 97 13.79 17.84 -4.71
#